data_AF-A0A0B6YWD6-F1
#
_entry.id   AF-A0A0B6YWD6-F1
#
_cell.length_a   1.000
_cell.length_b   1.000
_cell.length_c   1.000
_cell.angle_alpha   90.00
_cell.angle_beta   90.00
_cell.angle_gamma   90.00
#
_symmetry.space_group_name_H-M   'P 1'
#
loop_
_entity.id
_entity.type
_entity.pdbx_description
1 polymer ?
#
loop_
_entity_poly.entity_id
_entity_poly.type
_entity_poly.pdbx_seq_one_letter_code
_entity_poly.pdbx_strand_id
1 'polypeptide(L)'
;ENAPALTSFSKMSYFISGYPSWTSRAKTAISILHLVRMMETMEHPLHLCDIKSPHFGVMPNNEIKFIDADTVFADETLSHDLGAPNCSDHADCAFFDCDGWCQKSTGRCIPLRTNNNLQMVCAKIFKASFLSTYGGLLSSPPSAVAEELTNLL
;
A
#
# COMPACT_ATOMS: atom_id res chain seq x y z
N GLU A 1 -21.19 -6.05 31.03
CA GLU A 1 -21.73 -6.79 29.87
C GLU A 1 -20.60 -7.61 29.26
N ASN A 2 -20.88 -8.89 29.01
CA ASN A 2 -19.88 -9.93 28.76
C ASN A 2 -19.35 -9.89 27.32
N ALA A 3 -18.03 -9.99 27.15
CA ALA A 3 -17.40 -10.29 25.85
C ALA A 3 -17.87 -11.68 25.36
N PRO A 4 -18.27 -11.84 24.08
CA PRO A 4 -18.75 -13.13 23.59
C PRO A 4 -17.56 -14.06 23.33
N ALA A 5 -17.68 -15.29 23.83
CA ALA A 5 -16.70 -16.35 23.61
C ALA A 5 -16.69 -16.80 22.14
N LEU A 6 -15.48 -16.92 21.56
CA LEU A 6 -15.23 -17.48 20.24
C LEU A 6 -15.47 -19.00 20.26
N THR A 7 -16.70 -19.46 20.00
CA THR A 7 -17.04 -20.89 20.08
C THR A 7 -17.62 -21.50 18.81
N SER A 8 -17.61 -20.80 17.66
CA SER A 8 -18.21 -21.35 16.43
C SER A 8 -17.21 -21.62 15.31
N PHE A 9 -16.91 -22.91 15.10
CA PHE A 9 -16.21 -23.43 13.92
C PHE A 9 -16.91 -23.09 12.60
N SER A 10 -18.23 -22.86 12.60
CA SER A 10 -18.98 -22.51 11.38
C SER A 10 -18.72 -21.07 10.90
N LYS A 11 -18.39 -20.14 11.82
CA LYS A 11 -17.94 -18.80 11.43
C LYS A 11 -16.55 -18.86 10.80
N MET A 12 -15.65 -19.70 11.32
CA MET A 12 -14.32 -19.95 10.73
C MET A 12 -14.43 -20.52 9.30
N SER A 13 -15.41 -21.41 9.04
CA SER A 13 -15.67 -21.99 7.72
C SER A 13 -16.11 -20.94 6.67
N TYR A 14 -16.89 -19.94 7.05
CA TYR A 14 -17.32 -18.87 6.14
C TYR A 14 -16.16 -17.93 5.77
N PHE A 15 -15.20 -17.75 6.67
CA PHE A 15 -13.96 -17.00 6.40
C PHE A 15 -13.03 -17.73 5.41
N ILE A 16 -13.10 -19.05 5.33
CA ILE A 16 -12.25 -19.86 4.42
C ILE A 16 -12.88 -20.01 3.03
N SER A 17 -14.22 -20.04 2.91
CA SER A 17 -14.90 -20.20 1.61
C SER A 17 -14.98 -18.92 0.76
N GLY A 18 -14.76 -17.74 1.36
CA GLY A 18 -14.78 -16.45 0.67
C GLY A 18 -13.39 -15.90 0.29
N TYR A 19 -12.32 -16.61 0.64
CA TYR A 19 -10.97 -16.12 0.37
C TYR A 19 -10.56 -16.40 -1.10
N PRO A 20 -10.13 -15.38 -1.86
CA PRO A 20 -9.71 -15.59 -3.24
C PRO A 20 -8.50 -16.53 -3.32
N SER A 21 -8.47 -17.38 -4.35
CA SER A 21 -7.29 -18.21 -4.63
C SER A 21 -6.03 -17.35 -4.78
N TRP A 22 -4.85 -17.91 -4.51
CA TRP A 22 -3.58 -17.18 -4.70
C TRP A 22 -3.47 -16.61 -6.12
N THR A 23 -3.88 -17.37 -7.14
CA THR A 23 -3.91 -16.90 -8.53
C THR A 23 -4.82 -15.68 -8.71
N SER A 24 -5.97 -15.63 -8.05
CA SER A 24 -6.85 -14.46 -8.09
C SER A 24 -6.19 -13.26 -7.44
N ARG A 25 -5.57 -13.43 -6.27
CA ARG A 25 -4.85 -12.36 -5.57
C ARG A 25 -3.64 -11.85 -6.35
N ALA A 26 -2.88 -12.75 -6.99
CA ALA A 26 -1.77 -12.41 -7.85
C ALA A 26 -2.22 -11.60 -9.07
N LYS A 27 -3.36 -11.94 -9.69
CA LYS A 27 -3.97 -11.12 -10.76
C LYS A 27 -4.35 -9.72 -10.28
N THR A 28 -4.90 -9.59 -9.07
CA THR A 28 -5.17 -8.28 -8.46
C THR A 28 -3.85 -7.50 -8.24
N ALA A 29 -2.81 -8.16 -7.72
CA ALA A 29 -1.51 -7.53 -7.51
C ALA A 29 -0.88 -7.02 -8.82
N ILE A 30 -0.98 -7.79 -9.91
CA ILE A 30 -0.55 -7.36 -11.25
C ILE A 30 -1.31 -6.12 -11.71
N SER A 31 -2.64 -6.09 -11.54
CA SER A 31 -3.42 -4.89 -11.89
C SER A 31 -3.05 -3.67 -11.05
N ILE A 32 -2.71 -3.85 -9.76
CA ILE A 32 -2.19 -2.76 -8.91
C ILE A 32 -0.83 -2.28 -9.43
N LEU A 33 0.07 -3.20 -9.83
CA LEU A 33 1.36 -2.83 -10.42
C LEU A 33 1.19 -1.99 -11.70
N HIS A 34 0.24 -2.35 -12.56
CA HIS A 34 -0.08 -1.56 -13.75
C HIS A 34 -0.58 -0.15 -13.37
N LEU A 35 -1.45 -0.04 -12.37
CA LEU A 35 -1.96 1.25 -11.90
C LEU A 35 -0.84 2.14 -11.35
N VAL A 36 -0.01 1.64 -10.44
CA VAL A 36 1.08 2.45 -9.85
C VAL A 36 2.10 2.84 -10.90
N ARG A 37 2.41 1.94 -11.84
CA ARG A 37 3.32 2.26 -12.95
C ARG A 37 2.76 3.36 -13.83
N MET A 38 1.47 3.29 -14.18
CA MET A 38 0.80 4.33 -14.96
C MET A 38 0.93 5.69 -14.27
N MET A 39 0.57 5.75 -12.97
CA MET A 39 0.63 6.97 -12.16
C MET A 39 2.04 7.58 -12.10
N GLU A 40 3.08 6.75 -11.98
CA GLU A 40 4.49 7.20 -11.94
C GLU A 40 5.03 7.68 -13.30
N THR A 41 4.36 7.35 -14.40
CA THR A 41 4.80 7.68 -15.78
C THR A 41 3.98 8.79 -16.44
N MET A 42 3.04 9.40 -15.72
CA MET A 42 2.30 10.57 -16.19
C MET A 42 3.22 11.79 -16.33
N GLU A 43 2.83 12.76 -17.17
CA GLU A 43 3.54 14.04 -17.31
C GLU A 43 3.71 14.75 -15.97
N HIS A 44 2.65 14.73 -15.15
CA HIS A 44 2.66 15.07 -13.73
C HIS A 44 2.44 13.79 -12.93
N PRO A 45 3.50 13.13 -12.43
CA PRO A 45 3.38 11.90 -11.68
C PRO A 45 2.44 12.04 -10.48
N LEU A 46 1.62 11.02 -10.25
CA LEU A 46 0.69 10.98 -9.13
C LEU A 46 1.23 10.13 -7.98
N HIS A 47 1.10 10.63 -6.77
CA HIS A 47 1.55 10.02 -5.53
C HIS A 47 0.36 9.62 -4.67
N LEU A 48 0.37 8.36 -4.22
CA LEU A 48 -0.58 7.84 -3.25
C LEU A 48 0.03 7.95 -1.86
N CYS A 49 -0.53 8.81 -1.01
CA CYS A 49 -0.04 9.00 0.34
C CYS A 49 -0.88 8.31 1.43
N ASP A 50 -1.97 7.62 1.11
CA ASP A 50 -2.67 6.75 2.07
C ASP A 50 -3.10 5.41 1.44
N ILE A 51 -2.15 4.52 1.25
CA ILE A 51 -2.35 3.20 0.65
C ILE A 51 -2.94 2.23 1.68
N LYS A 52 -4.19 1.80 1.46
CA LYS A 52 -4.87 0.76 2.24
C LYS A 52 -5.68 -0.15 1.32
N SER A 53 -5.87 -1.42 1.68
CA SER A 53 -6.65 -2.36 0.87
C SER A 53 -8.06 -1.86 0.52
N PRO A 54 -8.82 -1.20 1.43
CA PRO A 54 -10.13 -0.64 1.11
C PRO A 54 -10.11 0.50 0.08
N HIS A 55 -8.97 1.12 -0.19
CA HIS A 55 -8.84 2.24 -1.14
C HIS A 55 -8.66 1.76 -2.59
N PHE A 56 -8.57 0.44 -2.81
CA PHE A 56 -8.56 -0.16 -4.14
C PHE A 56 -9.92 -0.76 -4.48
N GLY A 57 -10.59 -0.21 -5.48
CA GLY A 57 -11.77 -0.81 -6.09
C GLY A 57 -11.37 -1.85 -7.13
N VAL A 58 -11.95 -3.05 -7.03
CA VAL A 58 -11.76 -4.13 -8.01
C VAL A 58 -12.99 -4.21 -8.92
N MET A 59 -12.79 -3.98 -10.22
CA MET A 59 -13.86 -4.11 -11.22
C MET A 59 -14.09 -5.57 -11.63
N PRO A 60 -15.26 -5.92 -12.20
CA PRO A 60 -15.56 -7.30 -12.65
C PRO A 60 -14.56 -7.87 -13.66
N ASN A 61 -13.90 -7.01 -14.45
CA ASN A 61 -12.83 -7.36 -15.39
C ASN A 61 -11.43 -7.42 -14.75
N ASN A 62 -11.31 -7.34 -13.42
CA ASN A 62 -10.07 -7.27 -12.64
C ASN A 62 -9.22 -5.99 -12.90
N GLU A 63 -9.81 -4.95 -13.50
CA GLU A 63 -9.24 -3.60 -13.49
C GLU A 63 -9.27 -3.04 -12.06
N ILE A 64 -8.24 -2.27 -11.70
CA ILE A 64 -8.13 -1.65 -10.39
C ILE A 64 -8.24 -0.14 -10.52
N LYS A 65 -9.05 0.46 -9.64
CA LYS A 65 -9.13 1.90 -9.45
C LYS A 65 -8.72 2.24 -8.03
N PHE A 66 -7.92 3.29 -7.87
CA PHE A 66 -7.76 3.91 -6.56
C PHE A 66 -8.97 4.80 -6.31
N ILE A 67 -9.74 4.52 -5.26
CA ILE A 67 -11.04 5.17 -5.01
C ILE A 67 -10.97 6.24 -3.93
N ASP A 68 -9.89 6.28 -3.15
CA ASP A 68 -9.68 7.29 -2.12
C ASP A 68 -8.74 8.38 -2.63
N ALA A 69 -9.28 9.45 -3.21
CA ALA A 69 -8.49 10.43 -3.96
C ALA A 69 -8.07 11.67 -3.13
N ASP A 70 -8.44 11.75 -1.85
CA ASP A 70 -8.20 12.92 -1.00
C ASP A 70 -6.71 13.13 -0.65
N THR A 71 -5.92 12.06 -0.70
CA THR A 71 -4.48 12.03 -0.45
C THR A 71 -3.69 11.60 -1.68
N VAL A 72 -4.23 11.92 -2.87
CA VAL A 72 -3.56 11.74 -4.15
C VAL A 72 -3.06 13.10 -4.64
N PHE A 73 -1.75 13.20 -4.85
CA PHE A 73 -1.11 14.47 -5.22
C PHE A 73 -0.31 14.35 -6.51
N ALA A 74 -0.30 15.40 -7.31
CA ALA A 74 0.74 15.59 -8.31
C ALA A 74 2.09 15.88 -7.62
N ASP A 75 3.20 15.49 -8.26
CA ASP A 75 4.56 15.65 -7.72
C ASP A 75 4.85 17.09 -7.25
N GLU A 76 4.41 18.10 -7.98
CA GLU A 76 4.63 19.50 -7.64
C GLU A 76 3.89 19.91 -6.35
N THR A 77 2.65 19.45 -6.20
CA THR A 77 1.85 19.73 -4.99
C THR A 77 2.44 19.01 -3.78
N LEU A 78 2.78 17.71 -3.93
CA LEU A 78 3.36 16.96 -2.83
C LEU A 78 4.72 17.54 -2.40
N SER A 79 5.59 17.87 -3.36
CA SER A 79 6.91 18.41 -3.06
C SER A 79 6.83 19.73 -2.30
N HIS A 80 5.89 20.61 -2.69
CA HIS A 80 5.62 21.83 -1.93
C HIS A 80 5.22 21.53 -0.49
N ASP A 81 4.26 20.62 -0.28
CA ASP A 81 3.71 20.33 1.04
C ASP A 81 4.72 19.62 1.96
N LEU A 82 5.56 18.73 1.42
CA LEU A 82 6.65 18.09 2.16
C LEU A 82 7.72 19.09 2.62
N GLY A 83 7.97 20.17 1.87
CA GLY A 83 9.00 21.17 2.17
C GLY A 83 8.59 22.24 3.19
N ALA A 84 7.32 22.30 3.59
CA ALA A 84 6.78 23.37 4.44
C ALA A 84 7.20 23.29 5.93
N PRO A 85 7.25 22.11 6.58
CA PRO A 85 7.50 22.03 8.02
C PRO A 85 8.96 22.27 8.44
N ASN A 86 9.14 22.73 9.69
CA ASN A 86 10.41 22.56 10.40
C ASN A 86 10.50 21.12 10.93
N CYS A 87 11.71 20.60 11.09
CA CYS A 87 11.93 19.21 11.49
C CYS A 87 13.16 19.03 12.38
N SER A 88 13.13 17.93 13.13
CA SER A 88 14.25 17.40 13.90
C SER A 88 14.69 16.02 13.38
N ASP A 89 13.76 15.26 12.81
CA ASP A 89 13.97 13.95 12.18
C ASP A 89 13.18 13.81 10.87
N HIS A 90 13.51 12.82 10.04
CA HIS A 90 12.85 12.55 8.75
C HIS A 90 11.36 12.25 8.91
N ALA A 91 10.96 11.62 10.01
CA ALA A 91 9.55 11.33 10.31
C ALA A 91 8.69 12.60 10.46
N ASP A 92 9.28 13.73 10.87
CA ASP A 92 8.59 15.03 10.95
C ASP A 92 8.21 15.57 9.56
N CYS A 93 8.85 15.05 8.50
CA CYS A 93 8.63 15.44 7.11
C CYS A 93 7.70 14.47 6.36
N ALA A 94 7.14 13.46 7.02
CA ALA A 94 6.24 12.52 6.37
C ALA A 94 4.83 13.09 6.22
N PHE A 95 4.20 12.82 5.08
CA PHE A 95 2.76 13.00 4.88
C PHE A 95 2.13 11.62 4.69
N PHE A 96 1.60 11.05 5.78
CA PHE A 96 1.08 9.67 5.82
C PHE A 96 2.10 8.64 5.28
N ASP A 97 1.82 8.01 4.13
CA ASP A 97 2.70 7.02 3.49
C ASP A 97 3.77 7.65 2.57
N CYS A 98 3.78 8.97 2.40
CA CYS A 98 4.78 9.68 1.62
C CYS A 98 5.90 10.18 2.55
N ASP A 99 7.05 9.50 2.49
CA ASP A 99 8.19 9.81 3.36
C ASP A 99 8.94 11.05 2.85
N GLY A 100 9.16 12.03 3.71
CA GLY A 100 10.00 13.20 3.42
C GLY A 100 11.40 13.08 4.00
N TRP A 101 12.17 14.17 3.92
CA TRP A 101 13.54 14.22 4.44
C TRP A 101 13.85 15.50 5.20
N CYS A 102 14.35 15.34 6.42
CA CYS A 102 14.80 16.47 7.24
C CYS A 102 16.25 16.84 6.95
N GLN A 103 16.49 18.08 6.52
CA GLN A 103 17.84 18.64 6.44
C GLN A 103 18.25 19.17 7.82
N LYS A 104 18.92 18.31 8.61
CA LYS A 104 19.30 18.60 10.00
C LYS A 104 20.15 19.86 10.19
N SER A 105 20.93 20.27 9.17
CA SER A 105 21.73 21.51 9.23
C SER A 105 20.88 22.79 9.23
N THR A 106 19.69 22.75 8.64
CA THR A 106 18.77 23.90 8.53
C THR A 106 17.53 23.74 9.41
N GLY A 107 17.27 22.53 9.93
CA GLY A 107 16.07 22.21 10.70
C GLY A 107 14.80 22.27 9.85
N ARG A 108 14.91 22.03 8.54
CA ARG A 108 13.83 22.18 7.54
C ARG A 108 13.67 20.90 6.73
N CYS A 109 12.43 20.57 6.41
CA CYS A 109 12.14 19.53 5.42
C CYS A 109 12.57 20.00 4.02
N ILE A 110 13.06 19.08 3.20
CA ILE A 110 13.31 19.35 1.78
C ILE A 110 12.06 18.98 0.96
N PRO A 111 11.79 19.70 -0.15
CA PRO A 111 10.64 19.42 -1.01
C PRO A 111 10.91 18.20 -1.91
N LEU A 112 11.06 17.03 -1.28
CA LEU A 112 11.38 15.78 -1.95
C LEU A 112 10.77 14.59 -1.19
N ARG A 113 10.02 13.77 -1.92
CA ARG A 113 9.60 12.44 -1.47
C ARG A 113 10.76 11.45 -1.58
N THR A 114 10.97 10.63 -0.55
CA THR A 114 12.09 9.67 -0.48
C THR A 114 11.70 8.22 -0.73
N ASN A 115 10.40 7.93 -0.75
CA ASN A 115 9.84 6.64 -1.15
C ASN A 115 8.94 6.79 -2.40
N ASN A 116 8.34 5.71 -2.88
CA ASN A 116 7.43 5.72 -4.03
C ASN A 116 6.19 4.83 -3.83
N ASN A 117 5.26 4.89 -4.79
CA ASN A 117 4.00 4.15 -4.72
C ASN A 117 4.25 2.64 -4.67
N LEU A 118 5.20 2.14 -5.46
CA LEU A 118 5.54 0.72 -5.48
C LEU A 118 6.03 0.21 -4.12
N GLN A 119 6.93 0.94 -3.45
CA GLN A 119 7.44 0.55 -2.13
C GLN A 119 6.30 0.43 -1.10
N MET A 120 5.37 1.38 -1.10
CA MET A 120 4.26 1.39 -0.15
C MET A 120 3.20 0.34 -0.48
N VAL A 121 2.92 0.08 -1.75
CA VAL A 121 2.08 -1.05 -2.17
C VAL A 121 2.71 -2.39 -1.78
N CYS A 122 4.02 -2.57 -1.99
CA CYS A 122 4.72 -3.77 -1.58
C CYS A 122 4.59 -3.99 -0.07
N ALA A 123 4.87 -2.96 0.74
CA ALA A 123 4.80 -3.05 2.20
C ALA A 123 3.38 -3.29 2.72
N LYS A 124 2.40 -2.50 2.26
CA LYS A 124 1.05 -2.44 2.87
C LYS A 124 0.02 -3.34 2.20
N ILE A 125 0.23 -3.75 0.96
CA ILE A 125 -0.74 -4.53 0.18
C ILE A 125 -0.20 -5.92 -0.15
N PHE A 126 1.06 -6.04 -0.57
CA PHE A 126 1.61 -7.33 -1.02
C PHE A 126 2.18 -8.17 0.12
N LYS A 127 2.93 -7.55 1.04
CA LYS A 127 3.60 -8.21 2.17
C LYS A 127 2.83 -8.15 3.49
N ALA A 128 1.73 -7.39 3.56
CA ALA A 128 1.02 -7.05 4.80
C ALA A 128 0.95 -8.19 5.82
N SER A 129 1.23 -7.86 7.10
CA SER A 129 1.39 -8.82 8.20
C SER A 129 0.24 -9.82 8.31
N PHE A 130 0.57 -11.05 8.72
CA PHE A 130 -0.38 -12.13 9.03
C PHE A 130 -1.43 -11.77 10.09
N LEU A 131 -1.22 -10.67 10.86
CA LEU A 131 -2.23 -10.13 11.78
C LEU A 131 -3.39 -9.41 11.06
N SER A 132 -3.21 -9.02 9.80
CA SER A 132 -4.35 -8.78 8.92
C SER A 132 -4.97 -10.15 8.63
N THR A 133 -6.28 -10.29 8.77
CA THR A 133 -7.06 -11.55 8.74
C THR A 133 -6.70 -12.52 7.59
N TYR A 134 -5.99 -12.07 6.56
CA TYR A 134 -5.71 -12.80 5.34
C TYR A 134 -4.28 -12.69 4.79
N GLY A 135 -3.37 -11.97 5.46
CA GLY A 135 -2.04 -11.62 4.93
C GLY A 135 -2.09 -10.74 3.66
N GLY A 136 -0.95 -10.24 3.21
CA GLY A 136 -0.85 -9.47 1.95
C GLY A 136 -1.23 -10.29 0.71
N LEU A 137 -1.53 -9.64 -0.42
CA LEU A 137 -1.98 -10.28 -1.66
C LEU A 137 -1.03 -11.37 -2.19
N LEU A 138 0.26 -11.24 -1.90
CA LEU A 138 1.30 -12.15 -2.38
C LEU A 138 1.77 -13.14 -1.30
N SER A 139 1.13 -13.13 -0.13
CA SER A 139 1.42 -14.08 0.95
C SER A 139 0.98 -15.51 0.63
N SER A 140 1.67 -16.49 1.22
CA SER A 140 1.42 -17.93 1.06
C SER A 140 1.36 -18.38 -0.42
N PRO A 141 2.41 -18.13 -1.22
CA PRO A 141 2.47 -18.57 -2.62
C PRO A 141 2.60 -20.09 -2.78
N PRO A 142 2.21 -20.65 -3.94
CA PRO A 142 2.57 -22.01 -4.33
C PRO A 142 4.09 -22.22 -4.29
N SER A 143 4.52 -23.43 -3.91
CA SER A 143 5.95 -23.78 -3.78
C SER A 143 6.77 -23.47 -5.03
N ALA A 144 6.17 -23.62 -6.22
CA ALA A 144 6.80 -23.35 -7.51
C ALA A 144 7.31 -21.91 -7.69
N VAL A 145 6.74 -20.92 -6.96
CA VAL A 145 7.12 -19.49 -7.08
C VAL A 145 7.53 -18.87 -5.74
N ALA A 146 7.51 -19.65 -4.65
CA ALA A 146 7.71 -19.13 -3.30
C ALA A 146 9.11 -18.54 -3.09
N GLU A 147 10.14 -19.21 -3.58
CA GLU A 147 11.54 -18.76 -3.45
C GLU A 147 11.78 -17.47 -4.23
N GLU A 148 11.40 -17.44 -5.51
CA GLU A 148 11.55 -16.27 -6.37
C GLU A 148 10.82 -15.05 -5.78
N LEU A 149 9.59 -15.25 -5.32
CA LEU A 149 8.77 -14.18 -4.77
C LEU A 149 9.31 -13.66 -3.43
N THR A 150 9.89 -14.52 -2.61
CA THR A 150 10.52 -14.13 -1.33
C THR A 150 11.76 -13.26 -1.56
N ASN A 151 12.51 -13.51 -2.63
CA ASN A 151 13.69 -12.71 -2.97
C ASN A 151 13.33 -11.33 -3.55
N LEU A 152 12.13 -11.18 -4.12
CA LEU A 152 11.66 -9.93 -4.72
C LEU A 152 10.97 -8.99 -3.72
N LEU A 153 10.33 -9.55 -2.68
CA LEU A 153 9.51 -8.81 -1.72
C LEU A 153 10.29 -8.49 -0.46
#